data_AF-A0A2Z3LHT6-F1
#
_entry.id   AF-A0A2Z3LHT6-F1
#
_cell.length_a   1.000
_cell.length_b   1.000
_cell.length_c   1.000
_cell.angle_alpha   90.00
_cell.angle_beta   90.00
_cell.angle_gamma   90.00
#
_symmetry.space_group_name_H-M   'P 1'
#
loop_
_entity.id
_entity.type
_entity.pdbx_description
1 polymer ?
#
loop_
_entity_poly.entity_id
_entity_poly.type
_entity_poly.pdbx_seq_one_letter_code
_entity_poly.pdbx_strand_id
1 'polypeptide(L)'
;MAEDYQLIDLQSMPDDAILQKRHLAMFEYLLKHIHKRDMLKLWENLFTHCQHALLVDKEKGYICIKALVWYSDAKLPEEKQAALEQIISGHLSKEETATIMRTIAQKYIEEGRQQGIMQGMEKGMEKDIMQGKIEIAKAMLVNGAEISFIAKITGLDTAFIASLQL
;
A
#
# COMPACT_ATOMS: atom_id res chain seq x y z
N MET A 1 -17.01 28.58 7.44
CA MET A 1 -16.38 29.51 6.48
C MET A 1 -15.45 28.67 5.64
N ALA A 2 -15.62 28.63 4.32
CA ALA A 2 -14.63 27.96 3.47
C ALA A 2 -13.38 28.83 3.49
N GLU A 3 -12.24 28.28 3.91
CA GLU A 3 -10.96 28.98 3.78
C GLU A 3 -10.66 29.16 2.29
N ASP A 4 -10.15 30.34 1.92
CA ASP A 4 -9.66 30.59 0.57
C ASP A 4 -8.50 29.62 0.27
N TYR A 5 -8.66 28.80 -0.77
CA TYR A 5 -7.62 27.89 -1.22
C TYR A 5 -6.95 28.42 -2.49
N GLN A 6 -5.63 28.22 -2.58
CA GLN A 6 -4.86 28.57 -3.76
C GLN A 6 -4.53 27.30 -4.57
N LEU A 7 -4.94 27.28 -5.83
CA LEU A 7 -4.48 26.27 -6.78
C LEU A 7 -3.10 26.65 -7.31
N ILE A 8 -2.15 25.72 -7.22
CA ILE A 8 -0.78 25.92 -7.67
C ILE A 8 -0.48 24.87 -8.75
N ASP A 9 -0.14 25.35 -9.95
CA ASP A 9 0.41 24.49 -10.99
C ASP A 9 1.92 24.34 -10.80
N LEU A 10 2.33 23.18 -10.29
CA LEU A 10 3.74 22.87 -10.04
C LEU A 10 4.53 22.60 -11.33
N GLN A 11 3.89 22.22 -12.44
CA GLN A 11 4.62 21.93 -13.67
C GLN A 11 5.09 23.19 -14.39
N SER A 12 4.28 24.25 -14.36
CA SER A 12 4.67 25.56 -14.91
C SER A 12 5.58 26.38 -13.99
N MET A 13 5.60 26.08 -12.69
CA MET A 13 6.48 26.75 -11.73
C MET A 13 7.95 26.34 -11.91
N PRO A 14 8.92 27.26 -11.94
CA PRO A 14 10.33 26.90 -12.05
C PRO A 14 10.86 26.32 -10.72
N ASP A 15 11.89 25.46 -10.79
CA ASP A 15 12.38 24.74 -9.62
C ASP A 15 12.93 25.69 -8.53
N ASP A 16 13.58 26.78 -8.92
CA ASP A 16 14.08 27.82 -7.99
C ASP A 16 12.96 28.45 -7.16
N ALA A 17 11.80 28.71 -7.77
CA ALA A 17 10.63 29.22 -7.04
C ALA A 17 10.06 28.22 -6.04
N ILE A 18 10.12 26.92 -6.34
CA ILE A 18 9.75 25.85 -5.40
C ILE A 18 10.74 25.80 -4.23
N LEU A 19 12.04 25.84 -4.52
CA LEU A 19 13.11 25.74 -3.52
C LEU A 19 13.11 26.90 -2.51
N GLN A 20 12.58 28.07 -2.90
CA GLN A 20 12.40 29.21 -1.99
C GLN A 20 11.34 28.99 -0.90
N LYS A 21 10.43 28.00 -1.04
CA LYS A 21 9.31 27.78 -0.11
C LYS A 21 9.68 27.08 1.20
N ARG A 22 10.98 26.88 1.47
CA ARG A 22 11.55 26.28 2.70
C ARG A 22 10.86 24.95 3.04
N HIS A 23 9.88 24.95 3.93
CA HIS A 23 9.17 23.77 4.41
C HIS A 23 8.40 22.99 3.31
N LEU A 24 7.73 23.66 2.38
CA LEU A 24 6.97 22.99 1.31
C LEU A 24 7.83 22.60 0.12
N ALA A 25 9.05 23.14 0.04
CA ALA A 25 9.92 22.97 -1.12
C ALA A 25 10.15 21.49 -1.45
N MET A 26 10.46 20.66 -0.45
CA MET A 26 10.70 19.23 -0.67
C MET A 26 9.46 18.50 -1.19
N PHE A 27 8.29 18.79 -0.59
CA PHE A 27 7.04 18.12 -0.96
C PHE A 27 6.59 18.53 -2.36
N GLU A 28 6.63 19.81 -2.67
CA GLU A 28 6.28 20.32 -4.01
C GLU A 28 7.29 19.89 -5.07
N TYR A 29 8.60 19.90 -4.76
CA TYR A 29 9.64 19.40 -5.65
C TYR A 29 9.42 17.93 -5.96
N LEU A 30 9.10 17.15 -4.92
CA LEU A 30 8.75 15.75 -5.08
C LEU A 30 7.55 15.59 -6.01
N LEU A 31 6.42 16.25 -5.72
CA LEU A 31 5.20 16.14 -6.51
C LEU A 31 5.40 16.54 -7.97
N LYS A 32 6.15 17.62 -8.23
CA LYS A 32 6.48 18.06 -9.60
C LYS A 32 7.22 16.97 -10.37
N HIS A 33 8.16 16.28 -9.72
CA HIS A 33 9.07 15.35 -10.36
C HIS A 33 8.70 13.87 -10.15
N ILE A 34 7.57 13.57 -9.49
CA ILE A 34 7.13 12.23 -9.08
C ILE A 34 6.97 11.23 -10.24
N HIS A 35 6.76 11.76 -11.45
CA HIS A 35 6.58 10.98 -12.68
C HIS A 35 7.87 10.81 -13.49
N LYS A 36 9.00 11.38 -13.06
CA LYS A 36 10.29 11.12 -13.71
C LYS A 36 10.63 9.63 -13.58
N ARG A 37 11.05 9.03 -14.70
CA ARG A 37 11.39 7.59 -14.75
C ARG A 37 12.62 7.24 -13.93
N ASP A 38 13.54 8.18 -13.78
CA ASP A 38 14.80 7.97 -13.04
C ASP A 38 14.64 8.40 -11.58
N MET A 39 14.23 7.44 -10.75
CA MET A 39 14.02 7.65 -9.31
C MET A 39 15.33 7.94 -8.57
N LEU A 40 16.46 7.32 -8.95
CA LEU A 40 17.74 7.54 -8.27
C LEU A 40 18.19 9.00 -8.47
N LYS A 41 18.09 9.49 -9.71
CA LYS A 41 18.37 10.89 -10.03
C LYS A 41 17.42 11.87 -9.33
N LEU A 42 16.16 11.48 -9.11
CA LEU A 42 15.22 12.29 -8.33
C LEU A 42 15.71 12.44 -6.88
N TRP A 43 16.17 11.36 -6.26
CA TRP A 43 16.74 11.37 -4.91
C TRP A 43 18.01 12.21 -4.80
N GLU A 44 18.96 12.03 -5.73
CA GLU A 44 20.18 12.84 -5.80
C GLU A 44 19.86 14.34 -5.89
N ASN A 45 18.93 14.69 -6.79
CA ASN A 45 18.52 16.07 -6.95
C ASN A 45 17.80 16.60 -5.70
N LEU A 46 16.95 15.81 -5.07
CA LEU A 46 16.24 16.23 -3.86
C LEU A 46 17.24 16.56 -2.76
N PHE A 47 18.23 15.70 -2.50
CA PHE A 47 19.23 15.98 -1.47
C PHE A 47 20.18 17.13 -1.82
N THR A 48 20.46 17.33 -3.11
CA THR A 48 21.29 18.43 -3.59
C THR A 48 20.58 19.78 -3.44
N HIS A 49 19.31 19.86 -3.81
CA HIS A 49 18.60 21.13 -3.92
C HIS A 49 17.76 21.48 -2.68
N CYS A 50 17.26 20.48 -1.94
CA CYS A 50 16.31 20.66 -0.84
C CYS A 50 16.95 20.56 0.57
N GLN A 51 18.20 21.00 0.75
CA GLN A 51 18.92 20.85 2.02
C GLN A 51 18.20 21.51 3.22
N HIS A 52 17.68 22.73 3.04
CA HIS A 52 16.93 23.42 4.11
C HIS A 52 15.64 22.68 4.46
N ALA A 53 14.92 22.23 3.44
CA ALA A 53 13.69 21.46 3.62
C ALA A 53 13.94 20.11 4.30
N LEU A 54 15.10 19.48 4.08
CA LEU A 54 15.50 18.24 4.75
C LEU A 54 15.68 18.43 6.25
N LEU A 55 16.28 19.54 6.68
CA LEU A 55 16.38 19.88 8.10
C LEU A 55 14.99 20.04 8.73
N VAL A 56 14.07 20.71 8.03
CA VAL A 56 12.70 20.85 8.50
C VAL A 56 11.98 19.51 8.56
N ASP A 57 12.13 18.66 7.53
CA ASP A 57 11.52 17.33 7.52
C ASP A 57 12.05 16.45 8.66
N LYS A 58 13.35 16.54 8.95
CA LYS A 58 13.99 15.88 10.10
C LYS A 58 13.33 16.30 11.42
N GLU A 59 13.11 17.60 11.65
CA GLU A 59 12.40 18.09 12.85
C GLU A 59 10.96 17.57 12.93
N LYS A 60 10.34 17.26 11.79
CA LYS A 60 9.01 16.66 11.70
C LYS A 60 9.03 15.12 11.70
N GLY A 61 10.18 14.51 11.95
CA GLY A 61 10.32 13.06 12.02
C GLY A 61 10.31 12.38 10.65
N TYR A 62 10.87 13.02 9.62
CA TYR A 62 11.09 12.48 8.28
C TYR A 62 9.82 12.11 7.52
N ILE A 63 8.78 12.94 7.56
CA ILE A 63 7.49 12.63 6.94
C ILE A 63 7.63 12.54 5.42
N CYS A 64 8.28 13.52 4.80
CA CYS A 64 8.47 13.59 3.35
C CYS A 64 9.44 12.51 2.87
N ILE A 65 10.57 12.33 3.57
CA ILE A 65 11.55 11.29 3.22
C ILE A 65 10.92 9.90 3.34
N LYS A 66 10.20 9.58 4.42
CA LYS A 66 9.51 8.28 4.55
C LYS A 66 8.48 8.06 3.44
N ALA A 67 7.69 9.07 3.12
CA ALA A 67 6.71 8.99 2.03
C ALA A 67 7.39 8.72 0.69
N LEU A 68 8.52 9.38 0.42
CA LEU A 68 9.26 9.18 -0.82
C LEU A 68 9.94 7.82 -0.89
N VAL A 69 10.53 7.32 0.20
CA VAL A 69 11.12 5.97 0.20
C VAL A 69 10.02 4.96 -0.09
N TRP A 70 8.87 5.06 0.57
CA TRP A 70 7.77 4.14 0.33
C TRP A 70 7.27 4.17 -1.12
N TYR A 71 7.11 5.36 -1.70
CA TYR A 71 6.75 5.49 -3.12
C TYR A 71 7.82 4.91 -4.06
N SER A 72 9.10 5.15 -3.73
CA SER A 72 10.23 4.71 -4.56
C SER A 72 10.38 3.20 -4.51
N ASP A 73 10.32 2.61 -3.32
CA ASP A 73 10.51 1.17 -3.08
C ASP A 73 9.49 0.32 -3.86
N ALA A 74 8.23 0.77 -3.93
CA ALA A 74 7.18 0.11 -4.71
C ALA A 74 7.39 0.17 -6.24
N LYS A 75 8.25 1.07 -6.74
CA LYS A 75 8.48 1.31 -8.18
C LYS A 75 9.88 0.99 -8.65
N LEU A 76 10.82 0.87 -7.74
CA LEU A 76 12.22 0.66 -8.02
C LEU A 76 12.50 -0.85 -8.06
N PRO A 77 13.14 -1.35 -9.13
CA PRO A 77 13.57 -2.75 -9.17
C PRO A 77 14.50 -3.10 -7.99
N GLU A 78 14.43 -4.34 -7.52
CA GLU A 78 15.19 -4.82 -6.37
C GLU A 78 16.70 -4.58 -6.52
N GLU A 79 17.25 -4.77 -7.73
CA GLU A 79 18.67 -4.55 -8.01
C GLU A 79 19.12 -3.08 -7.83
N LYS A 80 18.19 -2.13 -7.79
CA LYS A 80 18.47 -0.70 -7.58
C LYS A 80 18.21 -0.23 -6.15
N GLN A 81 17.60 -1.05 -5.29
CA GLN A 81 17.31 -0.67 -3.90
C GLN A 81 18.59 -0.36 -3.11
N ALA A 82 19.65 -1.15 -3.29
CA ALA A 82 20.94 -0.90 -2.66
C ALA A 82 21.54 0.47 -3.08
N ALA A 83 21.36 0.87 -4.35
CA ALA A 83 21.82 2.17 -4.83
C ALA A 83 21.02 3.32 -4.18
N LEU A 84 19.70 3.14 -4.01
CA LEU A 84 18.87 4.10 -3.29
C LEU A 84 19.32 4.26 -1.82
N GLU A 85 19.55 3.14 -1.13
CA GLU A 85 20.03 3.15 0.25
C GLU A 85 21.39 3.86 0.37
N GLN A 86 22.29 3.66 -0.59
CA GLN A 86 23.57 4.38 -0.64
C GLN A 86 23.39 5.88 -0.81
N ILE A 87 22.49 6.34 -1.67
CA ILE A 87 22.18 7.77 -1.84
C ILE A 87 21.67 8.34 -0.52
N ILE A 88 20.70 7.69 0.12
CA ILE A 88 20.14 8.16 1.40
C ILE A 88 21.22 8.19 2.49
N SER A 89 22.03 7.13 2.60
CA SER A 89 23.13 7.02 3.57
C SER A 89 24.25 8.04 3.32
N GLY A 90 24.38 8.57 2.11
CA GLY A 90 25.32 9.64 1.79
C GLY A 90 24.89 11.01 2.35
N HIS A 91 23.60 11.18 2.63
CA HIS A 91 23.03 12.46 3.08
C HIS A 91 22.45 12.43 4.50
N LEU A 92 22.18 11.24 5.06
CA LEU A 92 21.71 11.03 6.42
C LEU A 92 22.70 10.19 7.21
N SER A 93 22.68 10.26 8.54
CA SER A 93 23.47 9.35 9.35
C SER A 93 22.98 7.90 9.18
N LYS A 94 23.86 6.94 9.51
CA LYS A 94 23.51 5.51 9.50
C LYS A 94 22.32 5.18 10.41
N GLU A 95 22.24 5.83 11.57
CA GLU A 95 21.15 5.61 12.53
C GLU A 95 19.81 6.14 12.00
N GLU A 96 19.81 7.31 11.37
CA GLU A 96 18.62 7.90 10.77
C GLU A 96 18.11 7.07 9.60
N THR A 97 19.03 6.65 8.72
CA THR A 97 18.71 5.77 7.59
C THR A 97 18.11 4.46 8.09
N ALA A 98 18.76 3.79 9.06
CA ALA A 98 18.25 2.56 9.64
C ALA A 98 16.87 2.73 10.30
N THR A 99 16.63 3.87 10.95
CA THR A 99 15.33 4.19 11.57
C THR A 99 14.23 4.33 10.52
N ILE A 100 14.49 5.07 9.44
CA ILE A 100 13.56 5.25 8.31
C ILE A 100 13.24 3.90 7.67
N MET A 101 14.26 3.11 7.32
CA MET A 101 14.07 1.81 6.68
C MET A 101 13.30 0.83 7.58
N ARG A 102 13.61 0.79 8.88
CA ARG A 102 12.88 -0.04 9.85
C ARG A 102 11.41 0.36 9.95
N THR A 103 11.09 1.65 9.99
CA THR A 103 9.69 2.10 10.03
C THR A 103 8.91 1.64 8.79
N ILE A 104 9.55 1.68 7.62
CA ILE A 104 8.93 1.24 6.37
C ILE A 104 8.74 -0.29 6.36
N ALA A 105 9.75 -1.05 6.76
CA ALA A 105 9.65 -2.50 6.89
C ALA A 105 8.53 -2.92 7.87
N GLN A 106 8.42 -2.25 9.01
CA GLN A 106 7.34 -2.48 9.98
C GLN A 106 5.96 -2.23 9.35
N LYS A 107 5.83 -1.21 8.52
CA LYS A 107 4.58 -0.91 7.83
C LYS A 107 4.21 -2.01 6.84
N TYR A 108 5.15 -2.53 6.05
CA TYR A 108 4.90 -3.65 5.15
C TYR A 108 4.47 -4.92 5.91
N ILE A 109 5.11 -5.22 7.04
CA ILE A 109 4.73 -6.36 7.88
C ILE A 109 3.30 -6.21 8.36
N GLU A 110 2.92 -5.03 8.84
CA GLU A 110 1.57 -4.76 9.32
C GLU A 110 0.52 -4.83 8.21
N GLU A 111 0.80 -4.24 7.04
CA GLU A 111 -0.08 -4.33 5.87
C GLU A 111 -0.27 -5.79 5.42
N GLY A 112 0.83 -6.56 5.34
CA GLY A 112 0.78 -7.98 5.01
C GLY A 112 -0.01 -8.80 6.03
N ARG A 113 0.14 -8.50 7.32
CA ARG A 113 -0.65 -9.14 8.40
C ARG A 113 -2.14 -8.84 8.26
N GLN A 114 -2.50 -7.58 8.02
CA GLN A 114 -3.89 -7.15 7.85
C GLN A 114 -4.53 -7.80 6.62
N GLN A 115 -3.80 -7.84 5.48
CA GLN A 115 -4.25 -8.54 4.28
C GLN A 115 -4.42 -10.04 4.54
N GLY A 116 -3.48 -10.68 5.24
CA GLY A 116 -3.58 -12.09 5.60
C GLY A 116 -4.79 -12.42 6.48
N ILE A 117 -5.10 -11.57 7.46
CA ILE A 117 -6.29 -11.71 8.30
C ILE A 117 -7.56 -11.57 7.47
N MET A 118 -7.64 -10.55 6.63
CA MET A 118 -8.81 -10.30 5.78
C MET A 118 -9.08 -11.49 4.84
N GLN A 119 -8.04 -11.95 4.13
CA GLN A 119 -8.14 -13.13 3.27
C GLN A 119 -8.50 -14.40 4.04
N GLY A 120 -7.98 -14.54 5.26
CA GLY A 120 -8.30 -15.67 6.15
C GLY A 120 -9.76 -15.66 6.60
N MET A 121 -10.29 -14.49 6.97
CA MET A 121 -11.69 -14.32 7.36
C MET A 121 -12.63 -14.57 6.19
N GLU A 122 -12.33 -14.03 5.01
CA GLU A 122 -13.14 -14.23 3.80
C GLU A 122 -13.21 -15.71 3.42
N LYS A 123 -12.06 -16.39 3.32
CA LYS A 123 -12.01 -17.84 3.04
C LYS A 123 -12.70 -18.67 4.12
N GLY A 124 -12.57 -18.28 5.39
CA GLY A 124 -13.23 -18.95 6.51
C GLY A 124 -14.75 -18.84 6.40
N MET A 125 -15.25 -17.64 6.16
CA MET A 125 -16.68 -17.37 6.02
C MET A 125 -17.28 -18.08 4.81
N GLU A 126 -16.60 -18.09 3.65
CA GLU A 126 -17.04 -18.85 2.48
C GLU A 126 -17.11 -20.35 2.76
N LYS A 127 -16.09 -20.90 3.44
CA LYS A 127 -16.04 -22.32 3.82
C LYS A 127 -17.18 -22.68 4.78
N ASP A 128 -17.42 -21.85 5.80
CA ASP A 128 -18.48 -22.08 6.78
C ASP A 128 -19.88 -21.99 6.15
N ILE A 129 -20.09 -21.02 5.25
CA ILE A 129 -21.34 -20.92 4.48
C ILE A 129 -21.54 -22.16 3.60
N MET A 130 -20.49 -22.59 2.88
CA MET A 130 -20.55 -23.78 2.03
C MET A 130 -20.83 -25.04 2.85
N GLN A 131 -20.19 -25.19 4.00
CA GLN A 131 -20.39 -26.31 4.93
C GLN A 131 -21.83 -26.32 5.48
N GLY A 132 -22.36 -25.17 5.89
CA GLY A 132 -23.75 -25.04 6.33
C GLY A 132 -24.76 -25.42 5.23
N LYS A 133 -24.50 -25.01 3.98
CA LYS A 133 -25.32 -25.44 2.83
C LYS A 133 -25.29 -26.95 2.63
N ILE A 134 -24.13 -27.59 2.78
CA ILE A 134 -23.96 -29.05 2.68
C ILE A 134 -24.74 -29.75 3.79
N GLU A 135 -24.66 -29.27 5.03
CA GLU A 135 -25.37 -29.85 6.17
C GLU A 135 -26.89 -29.75 6.02
N ILE A 136 -27.39 -28.60 5.56
CA ILE A 136 -28.80 -28.43 5.22
C ILE A 136 -29.21 -29.39 4.11
N ALA A 137 -28.42 -29.50 3.02
CA ALA A 137 -28.72 -30.42 1.92
C ALA A 137 -28.79 -31.88 2.40
N LYS A 138 -27.84 -32.32 3.24
CA LYS A 138 -27.84 -33.66 3.83
C LYS A 138 -29.08 -33.90 4.70
N ALA A 139 -29.42 -32.95 5.57
CA ALA A 139 -30.60 -33.07 6.42
C ALA A 139 -31.89 -33.16 5.58
N MET A 140 -32.00 -32.37 4.52
CA MET A 140 -33.16 -32.41 3.61
C MET A 140 -33.25 -33.73 2.84
N LEU A 141 -32.11 -34.27 2.37
CA LEU A 141 -32.05 -35.59 1.71
C LEU A 141 -32.54 -36.70 2.64
N VAL A 142 -32.09 -36.71 3.90
CA VAL A 142 -32.52 -37.69 4.92
C VAL A 142 -34.03 -37.62 5.17
N ASN A 143 -34.63 -36.43 5.04
CA ASN A 143 -36.08 -36.23 5.18
C ASN A 143 -36.86 -36.46 3.87
N GLY A 144 -36.23 -36.97 2.81
CA GLY A 144 -36.90 -37.34 1.56
C GLY A 144 -37.23 -36.16 0.64
N ALA A 145 -36.59 -35.00 0.81
CA ALA A 145 -36.79 -33.87 -0.10
C ALA A 145 -36.15 -34.14 -1.48
N GLU A 146 -36.81 -33.66 -2.55
CA GLU A 146 -36.31 -33.81 -3.92
C GLU A 146 -35.05 -32.96 -4.17
N ILE A 147 -34.12 -33.49 -4.97
CA ILE A 147 -32.84 -32.84 -5.32
C ILE A 147 -33.05 -31.45 -5.94
N SER A 148 -34.06 -31.31 -6.82
CA SER A 148 -34.40 -30.04 -7.48
C SER A 148 -34.84 -28.96 -6.47
N PHE A 149 -35.58 -29.37 -5.43
CA PHE A 149 -36.01 -28.49 -4.34
C PHE A 149 -34.84 -28.10 -3.45
N ILE A 150 -33.97 -29.05 -3.10
CA ILE A 150 -32.77 -28.79 -2.29
C ILE A 150 -31.82 -27.82 -2.99
N ALA A 151 -31.61 -27.99 -4.31
CA ALA A 151 -30.80 -27.08 -5.12
C ALA A 151 -31.36 -25.65 -5.08
N LYS A 152 -32.68 -25.47 -5.16
CA LYS A 152 -33.34 -24.16 -5.09
C LYS A 152 -33.14 -23.47 -3.72
N ILE A 153 -33.12 -24.21 -2.63
CA ILE A 153 -32.97 -23.67 -1.26
C ILE A 153 -31.51 -23.38 -0.92
N THR A 154 -30.62 -24.31 -1.21
CA THR A 154 -29.19 -24.23 -0.82
C THR A 154 -28.34 -23.47 -1.84
N GLY A 155 -28.81 -23.38 -3.09
CA GLY A 155 -28.04 -22.87 -4.23
C GLY A 155 -26.87 -23.78 -4.62
N LEU A 156 -26.86 -25.04 -4.16
CA LEU A 156 -25.88 -26.04 -4.56
C LEU A 156 -26.28 -26.69 -5.89
N ASP A 157 -25.27 -27.14 -6.64
CA ASP A 157 -25.47 -27.87 -7.89
C ASP A 157 -26.16 -29.22 -7.65
N THR A 158 -27.09 -29.60 -8.52
CA THR A 158 -27.86 -30.85 -8.40
C THR A 158 -26.99 -32.11 -8.49
N ALA A 159 -25.93 -32.11 -9.29
CA ALA A 159 -24.98 -33.23 -9.37
C ALA A 159 -24.14 -33.32 -8.08
N PHE A 160 -23.76 -32.18 -7.51
CA PHE A 160 -23.10 -32.15 -6.21
C PHE A 160 -24.02 -32.68 -5.11
N ILE A 161 -25.29 -32.25 -5.06
CA ILE A 161 -26.28 -32.77 -4.09
C ILE A 161 -26.50 -34.27 -4.26
N ALA A 162 -26.61 -34.77 -5.50
CA ALA A 162 -26.74 -36.20 -5.77
C ALA A 162 -25.55 -37.01 -5.23
N SER A 163 -24.33 -36.45 -5.29
CA SER A 163 -23.13 -37.10 -4.74
C SER A 163 -23.11 -37.18 -3.20
N LEU A 164 -23.99 -36.44 -2.50
CA LEU A 164 -24.13 -36.51 -1.05
C LEU A 164 -25.02 -37.68 -0.58
N GLN A 165 -25.71 -38.36 -1.50
CA GLN A 165 -26.45 -39.60 -1.23
C GLN A 165 -25.45 -40.78 -1.19
N LEU A 166 -24.90 -41.08 -0.02
CA LEU A 166 -24.23 -42.35 0.26
C LEU A 166 -25.25 -43.42 0.66
#